data_AF-A0A058ZN02-F1
#
_entry.id   AF-A0A058ZN02-F1
#
_cell.length_a   1.000
_cell.length_b   1.000
_cell.length_c   1.000
_cell.angle_alpha   90.00
_cell.angle_beta   90.00
_cell.angle_gamma   90.00
#
_symmetry.space_group_name_H-M   'P 1'
#
loop_
_entity.id
_entity.type
_entity.pdbx_description
1 polymer ?
#
loop_
_entity_poly.entity_id
_entity_poly.type
_entity_poly.pdbx_seq_one_letter_code
_entity_poly.pdbx_strand_id
1 'polypeptide(L)'
;MEQQSMPERENLQFTPDPAHLYWQPKDDFSPYSLEACCYTAGDMLFLNEGIGTQYNFYLMEFFSETKKLLVSNRANDQFRGRVGMQLSGHIMQLERAKHIVWLEDTYSGVFMKTTWCEFLEDFSKFQSRLRAKMERCFPRMSSSPEFKILF
;
A
#
# COMPACT_ATOMS: atom_id res chain seq x y z
N MET A 1 -27.82 27.13 1.14
CA MET A 1 -26.51 26.68 0.65
C MET A 1 -26.27 25.31 1.26
N GLU A 2 -26.54 24.26 0.49
CA GLU A 2 -26.20 22.91 0.90
C GLU A 2 -24.69 22.75 0.73
N GLN A 3 -23.96 22.60 1.84
CA GLN A 3 -22.60 22.10 1.80
C GLN A 3 -22.68 20.65 1.31
N GLN A 4 -22.45 20.44 0.03
CA GLN A 4 -22.09 19.13 -0.49
C GLN A 4 -20.76 18.76 0.18
N SER A 5 -20.82 17.85 1.15
CA SER A 5 -19.63 17.18 1.67
C SER A 5 -18.90 16.60 0.47
N MET A 6 -17.70 17.12 0.16
CA MET A 6 -16.81 16.41 -0.76
C MET A 6 -16.65 14.99 -0.22
N PRO A 7 -16.75 13.95 -1.06
CA PRO A 7 -16.49 12.59 -0.60
C PRO A 7 -15.12 12.59 0.07
N GLU A 8 -15.02 12.06 1.29
CA GLU A 8 -13.77 11.89 2.02
C GLU A 8 -12.77 11.20 1.08
N ARG A 9 -11.82 11.98 0.54
CA ARG A 9 -10.79 11.46 -0.35
C ARG A 9 -9.75 10.81 0.53
N GLU A 10 -9.66 9.48 0.47
CA GLU A 10 -8.62 8.70 1.15
C GLU A 10 -7.23 9.16 0.71
N ASN A 11 -6.29 9.29 1.64
CA ASN A 11 -4.94 9.77 1.34
C ASN A 11 -4.05 8.70 0.71
N LEU A 12 -4.47 7.44 0.76
CA LEU A 12 -3.77 6.29 0.19
C LEU A 12 -4.70 5.51 -0.74
N GLN A 13 -4.42 5.54 -2.03
CA GLN A 13 -5.21 4.84 -3.04
C GLN A 13 -4.29 4.08 -3.99
N PHE A 14 -4.79 3.01 -4.61
CA PHE A 14 -4.04 2.30 -5.63
C PHE A 14 -4.90 1.91 -6.83
N THR A 15 -4.26 1.87 -7.99
CA THR A 15 -4.82 1.33 -9.23
C THR A 15 -3.89 0.25 -9.75
N PRO A 16 -4.37 -0.99 -9.94
CA PRO A 16 -3.60 -2.04 -10.61
C PRO A 16 -3.11 -1.57 -11.97
N ASP A 17 -1.84 -1.82 -12.32
CA ASP A 17 -1.35 -1.56 -13.67
C ASP A 17 -1.96 -2.57 -14.65
N PRO A 18 -2.87 -2.16 -15.56
CA PRO A 18 -3.54 -3.08 -16.46
C PRO A 18 -2.59 -3.72 -17.48
N ALA A 19 -1.41 -3.14 -17.72
CA ALA A 19 -0.40 -3.70 -18.60
C ALA A 19 0.37 -4.86 -17.96
N HIS A 20 0.32 -5.01 -16.62
CA HIS A 20 1.03 -6.07 -15.92
C HIS A 20 0.27 -7.41 -15.99
N LEU A 21 0.92 -8.44 -16.54
CA LEU A 21 0.31 -9.73 -16.87
C LEU A 21 -0.38 -10.40 -15.66
N TYR A 22 0.24 -10.28 -14.49
CA TYR A 22 -0.17 -10.92 -13.24
C TYR A 22 -1.48 -10.38 -12.62
N TRP A 23 -2.08 -9.30 -13.14
CA TRP A 23 -3.43 -8.89 -12.69
C TRP A 23 -4.57 -9.67 -13.35
N GLN A 24 -4.26 -10.64 -14.20
CA GLN A 24 -5.28 -11.43 -14.87
C GLN A 24 -5.38 -12.85 -14.27
N PRO A 25 -6.60 -13.40 -14.12
CA PRO A 25 -6.82 -14.74 -13.53
C PRO A 25 -6.18 -15.92 -14.27
N LYS A 26 -5.57 -15.65 -15.42
CA LYS A 26 -4.98 -16.64 -16.32
C LYS A 26 -3.71 -17.29 -15.77
N ASP A 27 -3.09 -16.68 -14.75
CA ASP A 27 -1.82 -17.15 -14.15
C ASP A 27 -2.02 -17.89 -12.80
N ASP A 28 -3.26 -18.18 -12.40
CA ASP A 28 -3.65 -18.91 -11.15
C ASP A 28 -3.24 -20.41 -11.14
N PHE A 29 -2.36 -20.85 -12.06
CA PHE A 29 -1.93 -22.25 -12.18
C PHE A 29 -0.41 -22.44 -12.26
N SER A 30 0.37 -21.46 -11.79
CA SER A 30 1.81 -21.63 -11.66
C SER A 30 2.19 -22.05 -10.23
N PRO A 31 3.14 -22.99 -10.01
CA PRO A 31 3.76 -23.18 -8.69
C PRO A 31 4.40 -21.88 -8.15
N TYR A 32 4.57 -20.89 -9.02
CA TYR A 32 5.07 -19.55 -8.73
C TYR A 32 3.94 -18.52 -8.48
N SER A 33 2.70 -18.92 -8.24
CA SER A 33 1.57 -17.98 -8.06
C SER A 33 1.73 -17.03 -6.87
N LEU A 34 2.33 -17.50 -5.77
CA LEU A 34 2.67 -16.66 -4.62
C LEU A 34 3.77 -15.64 -4.96
N GLU A 35 4.76 -16.08 -5.74
CA GLU A 35 5.83 -15.23 -6.25
C GLU A 35 5.28 -14.19 -7.23
N ALA A 36 4.41 -14.59 -8.16
CA ALA A 36 3.74 -13.70 -9.12
C ALA A 36 2.90 -12.61 -8.43
N CYS A 37 2.27 -12.91 -7.29
CA CYS A 37 1.58 -11.93 -6.45
C CYS A 37 2.53 -10.82 -5.97
N CYS A 38 3.77 -11.16 -5.61
CA CYS A 38 4.78 -10.16 -5.23
C CYS A 38 5.18 -9.24 -6.40
N TYR A 39 5.01 -9.70 -7.63
CA TYR A 39 5.32 -8.96 -8.86
C TYR A 39 4.11 -8.22 -9.46
N THR A 40 3.02 -8.02 -8.73
CA THR A 40 1.91 -7.20 -9.25
C THR A 40 2.18 -5.70 -9.07
N ALA A 41 2.53 -5.02 -10.16
CA ALA A 41 2.76 -3.57 -10.17
C ALA A 41 1.46 -2.77 -10.18
N GLY A 42 1.47 -1.56 -9.62
CA GLY A 42 0.34 -0.65 -9.67
C GLY A 42 0.72 0.76 -9.30
N ASP A 43 -0.15 1.69 -9.68
CA ASP A 43 -0.02 3.09 -9.35
C ASP A 43 -0.60 3.36 -7.97
N MET A 44 0.22 3.87 -7.07
CA MET A 44 -0.18 4.37 -5.77
C MET A 44 -0.31 5.89 -5.84
N LEU A 45 -1.46 6.38 -5.39
CA LEU A 45 -1.75 7.81 -5.26
C LEU A 45 -1.71 8.18 -3.78
N PHE A 46 -0.85 9.14 -3.46
CA PHE A 46 -0.72 9.74 -2.15
C PHE A 46 -1.32 11.15 -2.21
N LEU A 47 -2.25 11.48 -1.31
CA LEU A 47 -2.79 12.82 -1.21
C LEU A 47 -2.17 13.56 -0.03
N ASN A 48 -1.81 14.82 -0.26
CA ASN A 48 -1.39 15.76 0.76
C ASN A 48 -2.17 17.06 0.59
N GLU A 49 -3.09 17.37 1.51
CA GLU A 49 -3.95 18.56 1.43
C GLU A 49 -4.69 18.68 0.07
N GLY A 50 -5.09 17.53 -0.49
CA GLY A 50 -5.78 17.43 -1.78
C GLY A 50 -4.87 17.44 -3.01
N ILE A 51 -3.56 17.64 -2.85
CA ILE A 51 -2.57 17.53 -3.92
C ILE A 51 -2.13 16.07 -4.02
N GLY A 52 -2.33 15.47 -5.19
CA GLY A 52 -1.99 14.08 -5.45
C GLY A 52 -0.59 13.91 -6.04
N THR A 53 0.17 12.97 -5.48
CA THR A 53 1.44 12.48 -6.04
C THR A 53 1.29 11.00 -6.35
N GLN A 54 1.63 10.60 -7.57
CA GLN A 54 1.45 9.24 -8.07
C GLN A 54 2.80 8.58 -8.34
N TYR A 55 2.90 7.30 -8.00
CA TYR A 55 4.06 6.49 -8.30
C TYR A 55 3.67 5.06 -8.65
N ASN A 56 4.49 4.42 -9.47
CA ASN A 56 4.32 3.03 -9.82
C ASN A 56 5.25 2.14 -8.98
N PHE A 57 4.71 1.16 -8.27
CA PHE A 57 5.50 0.15 -7.54
C PHE A 57 4.84 -1.22 -7.55
N TYR A 58 5.58 -2.23 -7.09
CA TYR A 58 5.01 -3.51 -6.70
C TYR A 58 4.23 -3.37 -5.40
N LEU A 59 2.90 -3.52 -5.47
CA LEU A 59 2.00 -3.17 -4.37
C LEU A 59 2.24 -4.02 -3.11
N MET A 60 2.64 -5.28 -3.30
CA MET A 60 2.95 -6.18 -2.19
C MET A 60 4.20 -5.77 -1.42
N GLU A 61 5.22 -5.18 -2.07
CA GLU A 61 6.40 -4.66 -1.36
C GLU A 61 6.02 -3.51 -0.43
N PHE A 62 5.27 -2.54 -0.97
CA PHE A 62 4.77 -1.42 -0.17
C PHE A 62 3.94 -1.91 1.01
N PHE A 63 3.02 -2.86 0.78
CA PHE A 63 2.20 -3.45 1.83
C PHE A 63 3.05 -4.15 2.91
N SER A 64 3.94 -5.07 2.52
CA SER A 64 4.68 -5.90 3.48
C SER A 64 5.64 -5.09 4.32
N GLU A 65 6.39 -4.18 3.71
CA GLU A 65 7.38 -3.36 4.42
C GLU A 65 6.71 -2.32 5.32
N THR A 66 5.60 -1.72 4.87
CA THR A 66 4.81 -0.82 5.73
C THR A 66 4.20 -1.57 6.91
N LYS A 67 3.55 -2.73 6.67
CA LYS A 67 2.95 -3.56 7.74
C LYS A 67 4.00 -3.97 8.77
N LYS A 68 5.17 -4.43 8.33
CA LYS A 68 6.30 -4.78 9.21
C LYS A 68 6.74 -3.60 10.07
N LEU A 69 6.87 -2.41 9.47
CA LEU A 69 7.26 -1.20 10.18
C LEU A 69 6.24 -0.79 11.24
N LEU A 70 4.94 -0.83 10.91
CA LEU A 70 3.85 -0.53 11.85
C LEU A 70 3.82 -1.51 13.02
N VAL A 71 3.92 -2.81 12.75
CA VAL A 71 3.90 -3.86 13.79
C VAL A 71 5.09 -3.71 14.75
N SER A 72 6.27 -3.40 14.21
CA SER A 72 7.51 -3.22 14.99
C SER A 72 7.48 -1.96 15.86
N ASN A 73 6.68 -0.95 15.50
CA ASN A 73 6.60 0.34 16.18
C ASN A 73 5.23 0.63 16.82
N ARG A 74 4.39 -0.39 17.01
CA ARG A 74 3.00 -0.22 17.51
C ARG A 74 2.87 0.53 18.83
N ALA A 75 3.87 0.41 19.70
CA ALA A 75 3.90 1.06 21.02
C ALA A 75 4.61 2.42 21.02
N ASN A 76 5.23 2.80 19.90
CA ASN A 76 6.02 4.02 19.78
C ASN A 76 5.13 5.14 19.21
N ASP A 77 4.94 6.20 19.98
CA ASP A 77 4.28 7.41 19.52
C ASP A 77 5.19 8.27 18.63
N GLN A 78 6.49 7.94 18.59
CA GLN A 78 7.48 8.58 17.73
C GLN A 78 8.38 7.52 17.12
N PHE A 79 8.48 7.50 15.79
CA PHE A 79 9.43 6.65 15.09
C PHE A 79 9.74 7.20 13.70
N ARG A 80 10.90 6.80 13.18
CA ARG A 80 11.33 7.09 11.81
C ARG A 80 11.85 5.81 11.19
N GLY A 81 11.16 5.29 10.17
CA GLY A 81 11.47 4.01 9.54
C GLY A 81 11.41 4.04 8.02
N ARG A 82 12.20 3.18 7.38
CA ARG A 82 12.28 3.08 5.93
C ARG A 82 11.35 1.99 5.41
N VAL A 83 10.59 2.30 4.36
CA VAL A 83 9.84 1.36 3.54
C VAL A 83 10.65 1.17 2.26
N GLY A 84 11.44 0.08 2.23
CA GLY A 84 12.33 -0.20 1.11
C GLY A 84 11.66 -1.11 0.07
N MET A 85 11.37 -0.58 -1.12
CA MET A 85 10.78 -1.32 -2.23
C MET A 85 11.90 -1.76 -3.17
N GLN A 86 12.46 -2.95 -2.91
CA GLN A 86 13.68 -3.44 -3.57
C GLN A 86 13.45 -3.73 -5.05
N LEU A 87 12.32 -4.35 -5.37
CA LEU A 87 11.93 -4.67 -6.75
C LEU A 87 11.60 -3.40 -7.52
N SER A 88 10.98 -2.40 -6.87
CA SER A 88 10.68 -1.12 -7.52
C SER A 88 11.85 -0.14 -7.54
N GLY A 89 12.92 -0.37 -6.77
CA GLY A 89 14.05 0.55 -6.68
C GLY A 89 13.76 1.86 -5.95
N HIS A 90 12.71 1.89 -5.12
CA HIS A 90 12.26 3.08 -4.39
C HIS A 90 12.46 2.92 -2.87
N ILE A 91 12.73 4.03 -2.18
CA ILE A 91 12.82 4.05 -0.71
C ILE A 91 11.98 5.21 -0.20
N MET A 92 10.96 4.87 0.58
CA MET A 92 10.17 5.85 1.32
C MET A 92 10.57 5.90 2.78
N GLN A 93 10.43 7.08 3.37
CA GLN A 93 10.59 7.33 4.78
C GLN A 93 9.20 7.53 5.39
N LEU A 94 8.80 6.63 6.29
CA LEU A 94 7.63 6.80 7.14
C LEU A 94 8.09 7.36 8.47
N GLU A 95 7.56 8.50 8.85
CA GLU A 95 7.84 9.16 10.11
C GLU A 95 6.54 9.40 10.87
N ARG A 96 6.53 9.04 12.15
CA ARG A 96 5.46 9.38 13.08
C ARG A 96 6.03 10.30 14.14
N ALA A 97 5.37 11.43 14.39
CA ALA A 97 5.60 12.26 15.56
C ALA A 97 4.27 12.53 16.27
N LYS A 98 4.06 11.80 17.37
CA LYS A 98 2.82 11.77 18.16
C LYS A 98 1.62 11.32 17.32
N HIS A 99 0.82 12.29 16.89
CA HIS A 99 -0.44 12.08 16.17
C HIS A 99 -0.34 12.41 14.69
N ILE A 100 0.83 12.88 14.21
CA ILE A 100 1.05 13.18 12.80
C ILE A 100 1.98 12.13 12.19
N VAL A 101 1.68 11.76 10.95
CA VAL A 101 2.50 10.90 10.10
C VAL A 101 2.89 11.67 8.85
N TRP A 102 4.14 11.48 8.45
CA TRP A 102 4.67 11.86 7.15
C TRP A 102 5.12 10.61 6.41
N LEU A 103 4.78 10.56 5.11
CA LEU A 103 5.40 9.65 4.17
C LEU A 103 6.15 10.50 3.14
N GLU A 104 7.44 10.28 3.04
CA GLU A 104 8.33 11.09 2.21
C GLU A 104 9.14 10.19 1.28
N ASP A 105 9.41 10.66 0.08
CA ASP A 105 10.49 10.09 -0.72
C ASP A 105 11.83 10.53 -0.14
N THR A 106 12.86 9.75 -0.45
CA THR A 106 14.23 10.23 -0.25
C THR A 106 14.63 11.33 -1.26
N TYR A 107 14.00 11.38 -2.45
CA TYR A 107 14.40 12.25 -3.57
C TYR A 107 13.38 13.34 -3.95
N SER A 108 12.09 13.06 -3.83
CA SER A 108 10.99 13.90 -4.33
C SER A 108 10.23 14.72 -3.26
N GLY A 109 10.50 14.51 -1.96
CA GLY A 109 9.86 15.26 -0.86
C GLY A 109 8.64 14.58 -0.23
N VAL A 110 7.81 15.34 0.49
CA VAL A 110 6.65 14.83 1.27
C VAL A 110 5.50 14.43 0.35
N PHE A 111 5.10 13.16 0.40
CA PHE A 111 3.98 12.61 -0.37
C PHE A 111 2.65 12.72 0.33
N MET A 112 2.68 12.60 1.65
CA MET A 112 1.49 12.55 2.46
C MET A 112 1.82 13.07 3.85
N LYS A 113 0.96 13.93 4.36
CA LYS A 113 0.94 14.34 5.75
C LYS A 113 -0.49 14.19 6.26
N THR A 114 -0.66 13.34 7.26
CA THR A 114 -1.99 12.97 7.78
C THR A 114 -1.90 12.68 9.27
N THR A 115 -3.04 12.51 9.95
CA THR A 115 -3.03 12.03 11.32
C THR A 115 -2.71 10.53 11.39
N TRP A 116 -2.24 10.07 12.55
CA TRP A 116 -1.97 8.64 12.78
C TRP A 116 -3.22 7.78 12.60
N CYS A 117 -4.38 8.26 13.05
CA CYS A 117 -5.64 7.53 12.92
C CYS A 117 -6.06 7.40 11.45
N GLU A 118 -6.09 8.51 10.71
CA GLU A 118 -6.41 8.52 9.28
C GLU A 118 -5.45 7.63 8.49
N PHE A 119 -4.14 7.71 8.78
CA PHE A 119 -3.15 6.84 8.15
C PHE A 119 -3.46 5.36 8.37
N LEU A 120 -3.77 4.95 9.61
CA LEU A 120 -4.10 3.55 9.91
C LEU A 120 -5.40 3.10 9.25
N GLU A 121 -6.41 3.97 9.20
CA GLU A 121 -7.67 3.70 8.51
C GLU A 121 -7.44 3.53 7.00
N ASP A 122 -6.72 4.45 6.37
CA ASP A 122 -6.39 4.41 4.95
C ASP A 122 -5.52 3.20 4.61
N PHE A 123 -4.53 2.86 5.45
CA PHE A 123 -3.71 1.67 5.27
C PHE A 123 -4.51 0.38 5.44
N SER A 124 -5.45 0.33 6.37
CA SER A 124 -6.37 -0.81 6.55
C SER A 124 -7.30 -1.00 5.35
N LYS A 125 -7.84 0.10 4.79
CA LYS A 125 -8.63 0.09 3.54
C LYS A 125 -7.77 -0.34 2.36
N PHE A 126 -6.54 0.15 2.25
CA PHE A 126 -5.56 -0.30 1.25
C PHE A 126 -5.33 -1.81 1.34
N GLN A 127 -5.00 -2.35 2.53
CA GLN A 127 -4.80 -3.78 2.74
C GLN A 127 -6.03 -4.60 2.32
N SER A 128 -7.22 -4.17 2.73
CA SER A 128 -8.48 -4.86 2.43
C SER A 128 -8.76 -4.89 0.93
N ARG A 129 -8.57 -3.76 0.23
CA ARG A 129 -8.74 -3.67 -1.23
C ARG A 129 -7.69 -4.48 -1.98
N LEU A 130 -6.43 -4.45 -1.54
CA LEU A 130 -5.36 -5.24 -2.13
C LEU A 130 -5.64 -6.73 -2.00
N ARG A 131 -6.02 -7.18 -0.79
CA ARG A 131 -6.42 -8.57 -0.53
C ARG A 131 -7.56 -9.00 -1.47
N ALA A 132 -8.65 -8.24 -1.52
CA ALA A 132 -9.80 -8.57 -2.36
C ALA A 132 -9.42 -8.64 -3.85
N LYS A 133 -8.53 -7.75 -4.31
CA LYS A 133 -8.01 -7.78 -5.67
C LYS A 133 -7.17 -9.04 -5.93
N MET A 134 -6.28 -9.40 -5.01
CA MET A 134 -5.45 -10.60 -5.11
C MET A 134 -6.29 -11.87 -5.08
N GLU A 135 -7.30 -11.96 -4.21
CA GLU A 135 -8.23 -13.10 -4.14
C GLU A 135 -8.98 -13.29 -5.46
N ARG A 136 -9.34 -12.19 -6.14
CA ARG A 136 -9.98 -12.24 -7.45
C ARG A 136 -9.02 -12.65 -8.58
N CYS A 137 -7.76 -12.23 -8.52
CA CYS A 137 -6.75 -12.51 -9.53
C CYS A 137 -6.10 -13.89 -9.36
N PHE A 138 -6.02 -14.41 -8.14
CA PHE A 138 -5.39 -15.69 -7.81
C PHE A 138 -6.27 -16.52 -6.86
N PRO A 139 -7.47 -16.94 -7.30
CA PRO A 139 -8.47 -17.56 -6.42
C PRO A 139 -8.05 -18.92 -5.84
N ARG A 140 -7.17 -19.69 -6.50
CA ARG A 140 -6.64 -20.92 -5.90
C ARG A 140 -5.57 -20.61 -4.86
N MET A 141 -4.65 -19.70 -5.19
CA MET A 141 -3.57 -19.28 -4.29
C MET A 141 -4.12 -18.68 -3.00
N SER A 142 -5.22 -17.93 -3.06
CA SER A 142 -5.85 -17.33 -1.88
C SER A 142 -6.36 -18.33 -0.84
N SER A 143 -6.60 -19.58 -1.25
CA SER A 143 -6.97 -20.66 -0.33
C SER A 143 -5.78 -21.21 0.47
N SER A 144 -4.55 -20.93 0.04
CA SER A 144 -3.32 -21.45 0.63
C SER A 144 -3.07 -20.89 2.05
N PRO A 145 -2.44 -21.68 2.95
CA PRO A 145 -1.98 -21.18 4.24
C PRO A 145 -1.03 -19.98 4.12
N GLU A 146 -0.17 -19.96 3.10
CA GLU A 146 0.82 -18.91 2.86
C GLU A 146 0.15 -17.56 2.58
N PHE A 147 -0.91 -17.55 1.77
CA PHE A 147 -1.66 -16.32 1.51
C PHE A 147 -2.31 -15.76 2.79
N LYS A 148 -2.82 -16.64 3.65
CA LYS A 148 -3.42 -16.25 4.94
C LYS A 148 -2.39 -15.69 5.92
N ILE A 149 -1.12 -16.09 5.80
CA ILE A 149 -0.04 -15.51 6.60
C ILE A 149 0.30 -14.09 6.12
N LEU A 150 0.25 -13.85 4.80
CA LEU A 150 0.50 -12.53 4.23
C LEU A 150 -0.59 -11.51 4.63
N PHE A 151 -1.86 -11.91 4.60
CA PHE A 151 -3.02 -11.02 4.81
C PHE A 151 -3.82 -11.28 6.08
#